data_AF-A0A132H4Z6-F1
#
_entry.id   AF-A0A132H4Z6-F1
#
_cell.length_a   1.000
_cell.length_b   1.000
_cell.length_c   1.000
_cell.angle_alpha   90.00
_cell.angle_beta   90.00
_cell.angle_gamma   90.00
#
_symmetry.space_group_name_H-M   'P 1'
#
loop_
_entity.id
_entity.type
_entity.pdbx_description
1 polymer ?
#
loop_
_entity_poly.entity_id
_entity_poly.type
_entity_poly.pdbx_seq_one_letter_code
_entity_poly.pdbx_strand_id
1 'polypeptide(L)'
;MKHLNDRTIQSYIDNELPESKRKMVEMHLEECPSCRQKVEAQRAFTENLKNSMETLVSDNIVVPEFSFEKATRPEVNVNRIVLISSLATACSIALIAVLINLLSKPKPTEYIFDYYTIEDYDANKPSAEQEFAEFKMHLQTEETDTNL
;
A
#
# COMPACT_ATOMS: atom_id res chain seq x y z
N MET A 1 42.33 -9.51 -13.60
CA MET A 1 41.29 -8.79 -14.36
C MET A 1 39.94 -9.44 -14.08
N LYS A 2 38.85 -8.65 -14.04
CA LYS A 2 37.50 -9.16 -13.83
C LYS A 2 36.92 -9.65 -15.17
N HIS A 3 36.36 -10.85 -15.20
CA HIS A 3 35.70 -11.40 -16.40
C HIS A 3 34.33 -10.77 -16.66
N LEU A 4 33.87 -10.86 -17.91
CA LEU A 4 32.49 -10.51 -18.28
C LEU A 4 31.51 -11.47 -17.60
N ASN A 5 30.36 -10.94 -17.18
CA ASN A 5 29.26 -11.76 -16.71
C ASN A 5 28.38 -12.21 -17.89
N ASP A 6 27.61 -13.28 -17.70
CA ASP A 6 26.83 -13.89 -18.77
C ASP A 6 25.78 -12.94 -19.37
N ARG A 7 25.18 -12.07 -18.55
CA ARG A 7 24.24 -11.05 -19.02
C ARG A 7 24.89 -10.07 -20.01
N THR A 8 26.11 -9.63 -19.74
CA THR A 8 26.85 -8.71 -20.63
C THR A 8 27.23 -9.41 -21.93
N ILE A 9 27.60 -10.69 -21.85
CA ILE A 9 27.90 -11.50 -23.03
C ILE A 9 26.64 -11.66 -23.89
N GLN A 10 25.50 -12.00 -23.28
CA GLN A 10 24.23 -12.15 -23.98
C GLN A 10 23.80 -10.85 -24.67
N SER A 11 23.77 -9.72 -23.94
CA SER A 11 23.45 -8.42 -24.53
C SER A 11 24.45 -7.97 -25.60
N TYR A 12 25.71 -8.43 -25.54
CA TYR A 12 26.69 -8.18 -26.60
C TYR A 12 26.37 -9.01 -27.87
N ILE A 13 26.00 -10.28 -27.71
CA ILE A 13 25.61 -11.16 -28.82
C ILE A 13 24.32 -10.64 -29.49
N ASP A 14 23.35 -10.19 -28.70
CA ASP A 14 22.06 -9.71 -29.16
C ASP A 14 22.10 -8.26 -29.71
N ASN A 15 23.29 -7.62 -29.73
CA ASN A 15 23.49 -6.21 -30.11
C ASN A 15 22.64 -5.20 -29.30
N GLU A 16 22.33 -5.51 -28.03
CA GLU A 16 21.54 -4.67 -27.13
C GLU A 16 22.40 -3.69 -26.29
N LEU A 17 23.73 -3.81 -26.36
CA LEU A 17 24.62 -2.91 -25.63
C LEU A 17 24.75 -1.54 -26.32
N PRO A 18 24.72 -0.42 -25.55
CA PRO A 18 25.12 0.89 -26.06
C PRO A 18 26.54 0.86 -26.63
N GLU A 19 26.82 1.69 -27.64
CA GLU A 19 28.10 1.69 -28.37
C GLU A 19 29.33 1.79 -27.44
N SER A 20 29.26 2.64 -26.41
CA SER A 20 30.35 2.82 -25.44
C SER A 20 30.66 1.53 -24.65
N LYS A 21 29.62 0.78 -24.25
CA LYS A 21 29.79 -0.51 -23.57
C LYS A 21 30.25 -1.59 -24.52
N ARG A 22 29.79 -1.56 -25.78
CA ARG A 22 30.22 -2.49 -26.80
C ARG A 22 31.72 -2.40 -27.05
N LYS A 23 32.26 -1.19 -27.20
CA LYS A 23 33.73 -0.96 -27.33
C LYS A 23 34.52 -1.49 -26.13
N MET A 24 34.01 -1.31 -24.90
CA MET A 24 34.66 -1.87 -23.71
C MET A 24 34.68 -3.40 -23.72
N VAL A 25 33.59 -4.03 -24.16
CA VAL A 25 33.53 -5.49 -24.31
C VAL A 25 34.50 -5.96 -25.40
N GLU A 26 34.54 -5.29 -26.55
CA GLU A 26 35.47 -5.61 -27.64
C GLU A 26 36.92 -5.57 -27.18
N MET A 27 37.35 -4.50 -26.49
CA MET A 27 38.70 -4.42 -25.89
C MET A 27 38.96 -5.57 -24.90
N HIS A 28 37.98 -5.91 -24.05
CA HIS A 28 38.13 -7.04 -23.13
C HIS A 28 38.29 -8.38 -23.86
N LEU A 29 37.59 -8.58 -24.98
CA LEU A 29 37.67 -9.81 -25.77
C LEU A 29 39.00 -9.92 -26.53
N GLU A 30 39.66 -8.80 -26.84
CA GLU A 30 41.02 -8.77 -27.37
C GLU A 30 42.04 -9.26 -26.34
N GLU A 31 41.88 -8.85 -25.08
CA GLU A 31 42.82 -9.16 -23.99
C GLU A 31 42.53 -10.48 -23.25
N CYS A 32 41.28 -10.98 -23.26
CA CYS A 32 40.85 -12.13 -22.45
C CYS A 32 40.38 -13.33 -23.30
N PRO A 33 41.26 -14.32 -23.56
CA PRO A 33 40.91 -15.51 -24.34
C PRO A 33 39.75 -16.34 -23.75
N SER A 34 39.63 -16.40 -22.42
CA SER A 34 38.55 -17.14 -21.75
C SER A 34 37.18 -16.51 -22.04
N CYS A 35 37.06 -15.18 -22.02
CA CYS A 35 35.81 -14.51 -22.35
C CYS A 35 35.48 -14.62 -23.85
N ARG A 36 36.51 -14.60 -24.72
CA ARG A 36 36.34 -14.86 -26.17
C ARG A 36 35.76 -16.25 -26.42
N GLN A 37 36.33 -17.28 -25.81
CA GLN A 37 35.83 -18.66 -25.94
C GLN A 37 34.38 -18.81 -25.46
N LYS A 38 34.00 -18.13 -24.37
CA LYS A 38 32.62 -18.12 -23.88
C LYS A 38 31.65 -17.50 -24.88
N VAL A 39 31.99 -16.35 -25.46
CA VAL A 39 31.18 -15.68 -26.49
C VAL A 39 30.99 -16.59 -27.70
N GLU A 40 32.08 -17.20 -28.18
CA GLU A 40 32.04 -18.12 -29.33
C GLU A 40 31.16 -19.35 -29.06
N ALA A 41 31.28 -19.95 -27.87
CA ALA A 41 30.45 -21.09 -27.48
C ALA A 41 28.95 -20.75 -27.45
N GLN A 42 28.59 -19.57 -26.93
CA GLN A 42 27.19 -19.14 -26.90
C GLN A 42 26.63 -18.81 -28.30
N ARG A 43 27.45 -18.22 -29.18
CA ARG A 43 27.08 -17.99 -30.58
C ARG A 43 26.81 -19.31 -31.32
N ALA A 44 27.74 -20.27 -31.20
CA ALA A 44 27.60 -21.59 -31.82
C ALA A 44 26.36 -22.34 -31.30
N PHE A 45 26.08 -22.25 -30.00
CA PHE A 45 24.87 -22.84 -29.42
C PHE A 45 23.58 -22.23 -30.00
N THR A 46 23.53 -20.90 -30.10
CA THR A 46 22.36 -20.18 -30.65
C THR A 46 22.13 -20.52 -32.13
N GLU A 47 23.20 -20.61 -32.91
CA GLU A 47 23.14 -21.02 -34.32
C GLU A 47 22.63 -22.46 -34.47
N ASN A 48 23.11 -23.39 -33.64
CA ASN A 48 22.63 -24.77 -33.63
C ASN A 48 21.14 -24.86 -33.30
N LEU A 49 20.65 -24.08 -32.34
CA LEU A 49 19.22 -24.00 -32.02
C LEU A 49 18.42 -23.50 -33.21
N LYS A 50 18.87 -22.43 -33.87
CA LYS A 50 18.20 -21.86 -35.04
C LYS A 50 18.08 -22.89 -36.17
N ASN A 51 19.17 -23.57 -36.49
CA ASN A 51 19.21 -24.61 -37.53
C ASN A 51 18.29 -25.80 -37.19
N SER A 52 18.25 -26.18 -35.91
CA SER A 52 17.37 -27.26 -35.43
C SER A 52 15.90 -26.87 -35.52
N MET A 53 15.56 -25.61 -35.23
CA MET A 53 14.19 -25.11 -35.33
C MET A 53 13.74 -24.97 -36.78
N GLU A 54 14.59 -24.47 -37.67
CA GLU A 54 14.28 -24.35 -39.10
C GLU A 54 13.96 -25.72 -39.71
N THR A 55 14.61 -26.79 -39.24
CA THR A 55 14.32 -28.17 -39.64
C THR A 55 12.94 -28.65 -39.18
N LEU A 56 12.38 -28.07 -38.12
CA LEU A 56 11.12 -28.49 -37.48
C LEU A 56 9.89 -27.69 -37.93
N VAL A 57 10.08 -26.57 -38.62
CA VAL A 57 8.95 -25.75 -39.12
C VAL A 57 8.46 -26.36 -40.43
N SER A 58 7.29 -27.00 -40.38
CA SER A 58 6.54 -27.39 -41.59
C SER A 58 6.02 -26.13 -42.28
N ASP A 59 6.34 -25.96 -43.57
CA ASP A 59 6.00 -24.78 -44.38
C ASP A 59 4.49 -24.53 -44.59
N ASN A 60 3.62 -25.37 -44.02
CA ASN A 60 2.19 -25.33 -44.26
C ASN A 60 1.38 -25.20 -42.96
N ILE A 61 1.75 -24.25 -42.11
CA ILE A 61 0.90 -23.82 -40.99
C ILE A 61 -0.14 -22.85 -41.56
N VAL A 62 -1.30 -23.37 -41.94
CA VAL A 62 -2.49 -22.54 -42.21
C VAL A 62 -2.94 -21.99 -40.86
N VAL A 63 -2.52 -20.76 -40.54
CA VAL A 63 -3.03 -20.03 -39.37
C VAL A 63 -4.51 -19.73 -39.66
N PRO A 64 -5.46 -20.33 -38.91
CA PRO A 64 -6.87 -20.07 -39.13
C PRO A 64 -7.18 -18.61 -38.83
N GLU A 65 -8.23 -18.09 -39.46
CA GLU A 65 -8.71 -16.75 -39.17
C GLU A 65 -9.15 -16.66 -37.71
N PHE A 66 -8.65 -15.65 -37.00
CA PHE A 66 -9.06 -15.39 -35.63
C PHE A 66 -10.54 -14.98 -35.60
N SER A 67 -11.42 -15.91 -35.22
CA SER A 67 -12.82 -15.60 -34.96
C SER A 67 -12.97 -15.06 -33.54
N PHE A 68 -13.16 -13.75 -33.43
CA PHE A 68 -13.62 -13.14 -32.20
C PHE A 68 -15.14 -13.27 -32.14
N GLU A 69 -15.64 -14.27 -31.42
CA GLU A 69 -17.04 -14.26 -31.02
C GLU A 69 -17.28 -12.97 -30.21
N LYS A 70 -18.12 -12.08 -30.74
CA LYS A 70 -18.53 -10.88 -30.00
C LYS A 70 -19.29 -11.36 -28.77
N ALA A 71 -18.60 -11.42 -27.63
CA ALA A 71 -19.23 -11.73 -26.36
C ALA A 71 -20.38 -10.73 -26.14
N THR A 72 -21.61 -11.22 -26.23
CA THR A 72 -22.80 -10.43 -25.88
C THR A 72 -22.71 -10.17 -24.39
N ARG A 73 -22.42 -8.93 -24.01
CA ARG A 73 -22.47 -8.54 -22.60
C ARG A 73 -23.91 -8.75 -22.13
N PRO A 74 -24.14 -9.43 -20.99
CA PRO A 74 -25.48 -9.55 -20.44
C PRO A 74 -26.03 -8.14 -20.18
N GLU A 75 -27.27 -7.90 -20.61
CA GLU A 75 -27.98 -6.66 -20.29
C GLU A 75 -28.24 -6.62 -18.79
N VAL A 76 -27.38 -5.93 -18.05
CA VAL A 76 -27.58 -5.71 -16.62
C VAL A 76 -28.61 -4.61 -16.43
N ASN A 77 -29.69 -4.92 -15.71
CA ASN A 77 -30.70 -3.93 -15.34
C ASN A 77 -30.13 -2.98 -14.28
N VAL A 78 -29.71 -1.79 -14.73
CA VAL A 78 -29.09 -0.76 -13.89
C VAL A 78 -29.96 -0.40 -12.68
N ASN A 79 -31.29 -0.40 -12.82
CA ASN A 79 -32.20 -0.08 -11.71
C ASN A 79 -32.12 -1.11 -10.58
N ARG A 80 -31.94 -2.40 -10.91
CA ARG A 80 -31.73 -3.44 -9.89
C ARG A 80 -30.41 -3.26 -9.16
N ILE A 81 -29.35 -2.89 -9.88
CA ILE A 81 -28.04 -2.64 -9.27
C ILE A 81 -28.12 -1.43 -8.34
N VAL A 82 -28.76 -0.34 -8.77
CA VAL A 82 -28.94 0.87 -7.95
C VAL A 82 -29.74 0.55 -6.68
N LEU A 83 -30.86 -0.18 -6.80
CA LEU A 83 -31.69 -0.57 -5.64
C LEU A 83 -30.92 -1.43 -4.63
N ILE A 84 -30.18 -2.45 -5.10
CA ILE A 84 -29.39 -3.31 -4.22
C ILE A 84 -28.28 -2.48 -3.54
N SER A 85 -27.63 -1.58 -4.28
CA SER A 85 -26.56 -0.74 -3.72
C SER A 85 -27.07 0.23 -2.67
N SER A 86 -28.25 0.85 -2.86
CA SER A 86 -28.83 1.77 -1.89
C SER A 86 -29.27 1.08 -0.59
N LEU A 87 -29.76 -0.16 -0.69
CA LEU A 87 -30.14 -0.94 0.49
C LEU A 87 -28.89 -1.32 1.30
N ALA A 88 -27.83 -1.75 0.62
CA ALA A 88 -26.57 -2.11 1.27
C ALA A 88 -25.96 -0.92 2.02
N THR A 89 -25.92 0.27 1.42
CA THR A 89 -25.37 1.48 2.07
C THR A 89 -26.20 1.89 3.28
N ALA A 90 -27.53 1.84 3.21
CA ALA A 90 -28.41 2.13 4.35
C ALA A 90 -28.15 1.17 5.53
N CYS A 91 -28.01 -0.13 5.26
CA CYS A 91 -27.67 -1.11 6.30
C CYS A 91 -26.29 -0.86 6.93
N SER A 92 -25.28 -0.52 6.13
CA SER A 92 -23.95 -0.18 6.66
C SER A 92 -23.99 1.05 7.57
N ILE A 93 -24.72 2.10 7.18
CA ILE A 93 -24.87 3.31 8.00
C ILE A 93 -25.58 2.99 9.33
N ALA A 94 -26.65 2.20 9.29
CA ALA A 94 -27.38 1.80 10.49
C ALA A 94 -26.50 1.00 11.47
N LEU A 95 -25.71 0.05 10.96
CA LEU A 95 -24.78 -0.73 11.79
C LEU A 95 -23.70 0.16 12.43
N ILE A 96 -23.16 1.12 11.68
CA ILE A 96 -22.19 2.07 12.22
C ILE A 96 -22.82 2.93 13.32
N ALA A 97 -24.04 3.43 13.13
CA ALA A 97 -24.74 4.23 14.13
C ALA A 97 -25.00 3.44 15.43
N VAL A 98 -25.40 2.16 15.31
CA VAL A 98 -25.57 1.27 16.46
C VAL A 98 -24.24 1.05 17.17
N LEU A 99 -23.16 0.80 16.42
CA LEU A 99 -21.83 0.64 17.00
C LEU A 99 -21.36 1.90 17.73
N ILE A 100 -21.58 3.09 17.16
CA ILE A 100 -21.24 4.35 17.82
C ILE A 100 -22.02 4.49 19.13
N ASN A 101 -23.32 4.17 19.13
CA ASN A 101 -24.14 4.23 20.33
C ASN A 101 -23.65 3.26 21.41
N LEU A 102 -23.33 2.00 21.03
CA LEU A 102 -22.78 1.00 21.95
C LEU A 102 -21.38 1.36 22.49
N LEU A 103 -20.58 2.06 21.70
CA LEU A 103 -19.22 2.48 22.07
C LEU A 103 -19.17 3.84 22.76
N SER A 104 -20.27 4.59 22.73
CA SER A 104 -20.39 5.87 23.43
C SER A 104 -20.43 5.60 24.93
N LYS A 105 -19.25 5.59 25.56
CA LYS A 105 -19.13 5.68 27.01
C LYS A 105 -19.82 6.98 27.47
N PRO A 106 -20.46 7.01 28.66
CA PRO A 106 -20.99 8.25 29.21
C PRO A 106 -19.86 9.29 29.25
N LYS A 107 -20.17 10.52 28.84
CA LYS A 107 -19.20 11.62 28.92
C LYS A 107 -18.68 11.68 30.37
N PRO A 108 -17.36 11.78 30.59
CA PRO A 108 -16.85 11.92 31.93
C PRO A 108 -17.49 13.15 32.56
N THR A 109 -18.14 12.97 33.70
CA THR A 109 -18.57 14.08 34.55
C THR A 109 -17.33 14.92 34.84
N GLU A 110 -17.28 16.13 34.30
CA GLU A 110 -16.27 17.10 34.65
C GLU A 110 -16.50 17.49 36.11
N TYR A 111 -15.72 16.90 37.01
CA TYR A 111 -15.66 17.34 38.39
C TYR A 111 -14.88 18.65 38.42
N ILE A 112 -15.60 19.77 38.50
CA ILE A 112 -15.01 21.06 38.81
C ILE A 112 -14.67 21.03 40.30
N PHE A 113 -13.40 20.77 40.62
CA PHE A 113 -12.89 20.99 41.96
C PHE A 113 -12.62 22.48 42.10
N ASP A 114 -13.56 23.20 42.74
CA ASP A 114 -13.30 24.55 43.22
C ASP A 114 -12.27 24.49 44.35
N TYR A 115 -11.00 24.62 43.97
CA TYR A 115 -9.94 24.92 44.91
C TYR A 115 -10.08 26.38 45.30
N TYR A 116 -10.78 26.65 46.39
CA TYR A 116 -10.65 27.95 47.04
C TYR A 116 -9.19 28.11 47.46
N THR A 117 -8.48 29.02 46.81
CA THR A 117 -7.21 29.54 47.30
C THR A 117 -7.43 30.04 48.71
N ILE A 118 -6.58 29.59 49.63
CA ILE A 118 -6.58 30.03 51.04
C ILE A 118 -6.07 31.48 51.04
N GLU A 119 -6.89 32.42 50.61
CA GLU A 119 -6.50 33.83 50.49
C GLU A 119 -6.23 34.46 51.87
N ASP A 120 -6.77 33.87 52.94
CA ASP A 120 -6.66 34.40 54.30
C ASP A 120 -5.63 33.66 55.19
N TYR A 121 -4.73 32.86 54.62
CA TYR A 121 -3.65 32.23 55.39
C TYR A 121 -2.59 33.26 55.79
N ASP A 122 -2.74 33.83 56.99
CA ASP A 122 -1.74 34.72 57.56
C ASP A 122 -0.60 33.91 58.19
N ALA A 123 0.52 33.83 57.47
CA ALA A 123 1.70 33.06 57.87
C ALA A 123 2.38 33.55 59.17
N ASN A 124 1.98 34.72 59.68
CA ASN A 124 2.53 35.27 60.92
C ASN A 124 1.71 34.92 62.16
N LYS A 125 0.53 34.30 62.01
CA LYS A 125 -0.28 33.86 63.15
C LYS A 125 -0.01 32.39 63.49
N PRO A 126 0.12 32.03 64.78
CA PRO A 126 0.27 30.64 65.19
C PRO A 126 -0.97 29.82 64.81
N SER A 127 -0.78 28.54 64.50
CA SER A 127 -1.81 27.67 63.93
C SER A 127 -3.09 27.53 64.77
N ALA A 128 -3.02 27.80 66.07
CA ALA A 128 -4.17 27.77 66.98
C ALA A 128 -5.13 28.95 66.81
N GLU A 129 -4.71 30.03 66.13
CA GLU A 129 -5.49 31.26 65.92
C GLU A 129 -5.95 31.44 64.46
N GLN A 130 -5.77 30.41 63.63
CA GLN A 130 -6.22 30.41 62.25
C GLN A 130 -7.73 30.10 62.19
N GLU A 131 -8.52 30.97 61.56
CA GLU A 131 -9.94 30.71 61.31
C GLU A 131 -10.10 29.90 60.02
N PHE A 132 -10.53 28.65 60.13
CA PHE A 132 -10.84 27.83 58.97
C PHE A 132 -12.30 28.02 58.58
N ALA A 133 -12.56 28.57 57.39
CA ALA A 133 -13.90 28.62 56.84
C ALA A 133 -14.47 27.19 56.68
N GLU A 134 -15.67 26.97 57.20
CA GLU A 134 -16.30 25.66 57.30
C GLU A 134 -16.56 25.06 55.90
N PHE A 135 -16.07 23.83 55.68
CA PHE A 135 -16.19 23.11 54.41
C PHE A 135 -17.65 22.75 54.11
N LYS A 136 -18.27 23.44 53.16
CA LYS A 136 -19.57 23.05 52.60
C LYS A 136 -19.41 22.54 51.17
N MET A 137 -19.59 21.24 51.01
CA MET A 137 -19.63 20.58 49.72
C MET A 137 -20.98 20.90 49.06
N HIS A 138 -20.99 21.79 48.06
CA HIS A 138 -22.17 22.00 47.23
C HIS A 138 -22.10 21.14 45.97
N LEU A 139 -22.97 20.14 45.91
CA LEU A 139 -23.24 19.35 44.71
C LEU A 139 -24.23 20.13 43.84
N GLN A 140 -23.74 20.78 42.80
CA GLN A 140 -24.60 21.24 41.71
C GLN A 140 -24.63 20.18 40.61
N THR A 141 -25.82 19.68 40.33
CA THR A 141 -26.10 18.84 39.18
C THR A 141 -26.77 19.73 38.15
N GLU A 142 -26.10 20.00 37.04
CA GLU A 142 -26.76 20.61 35.88
C GLU A 142 -27.52 19.52 35.14
N GLU A 143 -28.84 19.51 35.34
CA GLU A 143 -29.76 18.78 34.46
C GLU A 143 -29.74 19.48 33.09
N THR A 144 -29.07 18.86 32.12
CA THR A 144 -29.15 19.31 30.73
C THR A 144 -30.34 18.64 30.07
N ASP A 145 -31.42 19.41 29.90
CA ASP A 145 -32.62 19.05 29.16
C ASP A 145 -32.27 18.60 27.73
N THR A 146 -32.50 17.32 27.46
CA THR A 146 -32.49 16.76 26.11
C THR A 146 -33.89 16.92 25.51
N ASN A 147 -34.14 18.07 24.88
CA ASN A 147 -35.29 18.20 23.98
C ASN A 147 -35.00 17.44 22.67
N LEU A 148 -35.92 16.51 22.39
CA LEU A 148 -36.01 15.67 21.19
C LEU A 148 -36.26 16.49 19.91
#